data_AF-A0A925J877-F1
#
_entry.id   AF-A0A925J877-F1
#
_cell.length_a   1.000
_cell.length_b   1.000
_cell.length_c   1.000
_cell.angle_alpha   90.00
_cell.angle_beta   90.00
_cell.angle_gamma   90.00
#
_symmetry.space_group_name_H-M   'P 1'
#
loop_
_entity.id
_entity.type
_entity.pdbx_description
1 polymer ?
#
loop_
_entity_poly.entity_id
_entity_poly.type
_entity_poly.pdbx_seq_one_letter_code
_entity_poly.pdbx_strand_id
1 'polypeptide(L)'
;MRQQRDLRPALVFLSGELIAVPIPLERETVILGRALGADVRINDIKVSRKHAKITTVLNTETQAVEYVLTDFGAKNGTYVNGEKIEQETLQNGDKITIGDHILRFDLLDEIDREYQRQIHRLISHDDLTGLLSSRSFFSELRLEAARAKKDGRSFCVLMMDIDHFKLVNDTYGHLTGSKTLEEIGGLIINCVRNGDAAARFGGEEFAAFLLDAEIAQAVVAAERIRSEIAAHPFSVIRKSKPSETHHVTISIGVSSFPDDSSDPIELVEMADSALYRAKREGRNRVSAYRDLTPEELNSNLPPRRD
;
A
#
# COMPACT_ATOMS: atom_id res chain seq x y z
N MET A 1 12.45 29.77 23.36
CA MET A 1 12.86 30.34 22.06
C MET A 1 13.66 29.40 21.16
N ARG A 2 14.15 28.22 21.61
CA ARG A 2 14.77 27.20 20.72
C ARG A 2 13.76 26.23 20.06
N GLN A 3 12.55 26.08 20.59
CA GLN A 3 11.59 25.03 20.16
C GLN A 3 10.86 25.32 18.84
N GLN A 4 10.70 26.58 18.42
CA GLN A 4 9.86 26.90 17.26
C GLN A 4 10.57 26.76 15.90
N ARG A 5 11.89 26.51 15.89
CA ARG A 5 12.70 26.40 14.65
C ARG A 5 12.69 25.01 14.01
N ASP A 6 12.20 23.97 14.71
CA ASP A 6 12.20 22.59 14.21
C ASP A 6 10.79 22.05 13.87
N LEU A 7 9.75 22.83 14.11
CA LEU A 7 8.38 22.44 13.79
C LEU A 7 8.14 22.47 12.29
N ARG A 8 7.67 21.37 11.73
CA ARG A 8 7.36 21.20 10.31
C ARG A 8 5.84 21.15 10.11
N PRO A 9 5.27 21.99 9.25
CA PRO A 9 3.85 21.99 8.97
C PRO A 9 3.47 20.73 8.17
N ALA A 10 2.38 20.09 8.57
CA ALA A 10 1.81 18.96 7.85
C ALA A 10 0.28 18.97 7.92
N LEU A 11 -0.33 18.32 6.93
CA LEU A 11 -1.73 17.95 6.97
C LEU A 11 -1.86 16.45 7.20
N VAL A 12 -2.73 16.07 8.14
CA VAL A 12 -3.02 14.66 8.43
C VAL A 12 -4.50 14.42 8.12
N PHE A 13 -4.79 13.46 7.24
CA PHE A 13 -6.18 13.04 7.02
C PHE A 13 -6.70 12.28 8.23
N LEU A 14 -7.88 12.66 8.72
CA LEU A 14 -8.56 11.97 9.82
C LEU A 14 -9.51 10.87 9.32
N SER A 15 -9.71 10.76 8.01
CA SER A 15 -10.53 9.74 7.37
C SER A 15 -10.03 9.43 5.96
N GLY A 16 -10.38 8.26 5.42
CA GLY A 16 -10.02 7.84 4.05
C GLY A 16 -8.66 7.14 3.95
N GLU A 17 -8.17 6.99 2.71
CA GLU A 17 -6.99 6.16 2.36
C GLU A 17 -5.67 6.71 2.89
N LEU A 18 -5.56 8.02 3.12
CA LEU A 18 -4.36 8.68 3.62
C LEU A 18 -4.38 8.89 5.14
N ILE A 19 -5.21 8.13 5.86
CA ILE A 19 -5.35 8.29 7.31
C ILE A 19 -4.00 8.14 8.02
N ALA A 20 -3.70 9.07 8.92
CA ALA A 20 -2.46 9.10 9.71
C ALA A 20 -1.15 9.26 8.92
N VAL A 21 -1.18 9.56 7.61
CA VAL A 21 0.01 9.97 6.84
C VAL A 21 0.15 11.48 6.93
N PRO A 22 1.22 12.03 7.53
CA PRO A 22 1.51 13.45 7.44
C PRO A 22 1.92 13.82 6.03
N ILE A 23 1.22 14.79 5.45
CA ILE A 23 1.57 15.40 4.17
C ILE A 23 2.32 16.70 4.46
N PRO A 24 3.65 16.74 4.23
CA PRO A 24 4.45 17.92 4.53
C PRO A 24 4.03 19.11 3.66
N LEU A 25 3.93 20.30 4.26
CA LEU A 25 3.69 21.55 3.52
C LEU A 25 5.03 22.23 3.20
N GLU A 26 5.76 21.68 2.23
CA GLU A 26 7.13 22.14 1.91
C GLU A 26 7.17 23.37 1.01
N ARG A 27 6.06 23.68 0.34
CA ARG A 27 5.96 24.81 -0.60
C ARG A 27 5.38 26.03 0.10
N GLU A 28 5.81 27.21 -0.34
CA GLU A 28 5.23 28.49 0.11
C GLU A 28 3.71 28.57 -0.15
N THR A 29 3.24 27.89 -1.19
CA THR A 29 1.80 27.73 -1.46
C THR A 29 1.51 26.27 -1.78
N VAL A 30 0.56 25.69 -1.05
CA VAL A 30 0.07 24.33 -1.24
C VAL A 30 -1.41 24.39 -1.63
N ILE A 31 -1.77 23.84 -2.79
CA ILE A 31 -3.13 23.83 -3.31
C ILE A 31 -3.85 22.54 -2.90
N LEU A 32 -5.03 22.69 -2.31
CA LEU A 32 -5.95 21.61 -1.97
C LEU A 32 -7.07 21.52 -3.03
N GLY A 33 -7.36 20.34 -3.54
CA GLY A 33 -8.49 20.16 -4.47
C GLY A 33 -8.54 18.79 -5.13
N ARG A 34 -9.57 18.54 -5.95
CA ARG A 34 -9.73 17.25 -6.62
C ARG A 34 -8.94 17.08 -7.92
N ALA A 35 -8.41 18.17 -8.48
CA ALA A 35 -7.69 18.11 -9.75
C ALA A 35 -6.34 17.39 -9.60
N LEU A 36 -5.89 16.75 -10.68
CA LEU A 36 -4.59 16.07 -10.73
C LEU A 36 -3.40 17.00 -10.45
N GLY A 37 -3.54 18.30 -10.71
CA GLY A 37 -2.51 19.32 -10.46
C GLY A 37 -2.59 20.00 -9.10
N ALA A 38 -3.42 19.53 -8.17
CA ALA A 38 -3.40 20.01 -6.79
C ALA A 38 -2.24 19.35 -6.03
N ASP A 39 -1.60 20.09 -5.13
CA ASP A 39 -0.51 19.56 -4.30
C ASP A 39 -1.03 18.54 -3.29
N VAL A 40 -2.20 18.80 -2.71
CA VAL A 40 -2.95 17.85 -1.86
C VAL A 40 -4.25 17.50 -2.58
N ARG A 41 -4.26 16.30 -3.18
CA ARG A 41 -5.40 15.82 -3.95
C ARG A 41 -6.44 15.17 -3.05
N ILE A 42 -7.68 15.67 -3.12
CA ILE A 42 -8.84 15.12 -2.40
C ILE A 42 -9.85 14.62 -3.43
N ASN A 43 -9.91 13.29 -3.62
CA ASN A 43 -10.72 12.67 -4.67
C ASN A 43 -12.20 12.55 -4.29
N ASP A 44 -12.91 13.67 -4.22
CA ASP A 44 -14.34 13.74 -3.91
C ASP A 44 -15.03 14.73 -4.86
N ILE A 45 -16.20 14.33 -5.38
CA ILE A 45 -17.00 15.14 -6.29
C ILE A 45 -17.51 16.44 -5.65
N LYS A 46 -17.67 16.45 -4.33
CA LYS A 46 -18.01 17.64 -3.53
C LYS A 46 -16.82 18.60 -3.39
N VAL A 47 -15.62 18.20 -3.78
CA VAL A 47 -14.43 19.05 -3.72
C VAL A 47 -14.22 19.75 -5.07
N SER A 48 -14.00 21.06 -5.05
CA SER A 48 -13.65 21.83 -6.24
C SER A 48 -12.29 21.41 -6.81
N ARG A 49 -12.08 21.60 -8.12
CA ARG A 49 -10.81 21.25 -8.80
C ARG A 49 -9.61 21.91 -8.13
N LYS A 50 -9.74 23.19 -7.82
CA LYS A 50 -8.93 23.94 -6.85
C LYS A 50 -9.92 24.41 -5.79
N HIS A 51 -9.78 23.94 -4.56
CA HIS A 51 -10.75 24.18 -3.49
C HIS A 51 -10.25 25.27 -2.55
N ALA A 52 -9.04 25.09 -2.05
CA ALA A 52 -8.39 26.03 -1.15
C ALA A 52 -6.88 26.03 -1.39
N LYS A 53 -6.18 26.97 -0.77
CA LYS A 53 -4.72 26.97 -0.67
C LYS A 53 -4.28 27.26 0.76
N ILE A 54 -3.14 26.71 1.15
CA ILE A 54 -2.41 27.12 2.34
C ILE A 54 -1.19 27.89 1.88
N THR A 55 -1.01 29.11 2.38
CA THR A 55 0.14 29.96 2.07
C THR A 55 0.97 30.16 3.33
N THR A 56 2.28 30.02 3.22
CA THR A 56 3.22 30.34 4.29
C THR A 56 3.55 31.83 4.23
N VAL A 57 3.28 32.56 5.31
CA VAL A 57 3.47 34.01 5.41
C VAL A 57 4.41 34.31 6.58
N LEU A 58 5.40 35.17 6.37
CA LEU A 58 6.21 35.70 7.46
C LEU A 58 5.54 36.94 8.04
N ASN A 59 5.11 36.87 9.30
CA ASN A 59 4.57 38.02 10.00
C ASN A 59 5.72 39.01 10.28
N THR A 60 5.63 40.22 9.73
CA THR A 60 6.70 41.22 9.80
C THR A 60 6.91 41.76 11.21
N GLU A 61 5.87 41.77 12.05
CA GLU A 61 5.91 42.30 13.41
C GLU A 61 6.48 41.28 14.40
N THR A 62 6.02 40.02 14.31
CA THR A 62 6.41 38.96 15.24
C THR A 62 7.62 38.15 14.76
N GLN A 63 7.99 38.29 13.48
CA GLN A 63 8.97 37.43 12.78
C GLN A 63 8.59 35.93 12.82
N ALA A 64 7.33 35.62 13.10
CA ALA A 64 6.81 34.26 13.12
C ALA A 64 6.32 33.85 11.73
N VAL A 65 6.47 32.55 11.43
CA VAL A 65 5.88 31.95 10.24
C VAL A 65 4.44 31.56 10.55
N GLU A 66 3.51 32.06 9.76
CA GLU A 66 2.07 31.79 9.83
C GLU A 66 1.62 31.01 8.60
N TYR A 67 0.58 30.20 8.77
CA TYR A 67 -0.01 29.39 7.70
C TYR A 67 -1.44 29.85 7.49
N VAL A 68 -1.69 30.43 6.32
CA VAL A 68 -2.98 31.04 6.00
C VAL A 68 -3.73 30.15 5.01
N LEU A 69 -4.87 29.61 5.45
CA LEU A 69 -5.80 28.90 4.60
C LEU A 69 -6.70 29.90 3.88
N THR A 70 -6.88 29.75 2.58
CA THR A 70 -7.78 30.60 1.76
C THR A 70 -8.65 29.72 0.88
N ASP A 71 -9.97 29.90 0.96
CA ASP A 71 -10.95 29.27 0.07
C ASP A 71 -10.94 29.93 -1.32
N PHE A 72 -11.08 29.15 -2.39
CA PHE A 72 -11.13 29.66 -3.76
C PHE A 72 -12.56 29.95 -4.26
N GLY A 73 -13.50 30.26 -3.36
CA GLY A 73 -14.91 30.38 -3.68
C GLY A 73 -15.52 29.00 -4.02
N ALA A 74 -15.12 27.98 -3.27
CA ALA A 74 -15.51 26.61 -3.55
C ALA A 74 -17.02 26.44 -3.33
N LYS A 75 -17.69 25.68 -4.22
CA LYS A 75 -19.16 25.52 -4.17
C LYS A 75 -19.67 25.06 -2.81
N ASN A 76 -18.96 24.14 -2.17
CA ASN A 76 -19.33 23.59 -0.87
C ASN A 76 -18.62 24.27 0.31
N GLY A 77 -17.77 25.28 0.04
CA GLY A 77 -17.00 26.01 1.03
C GLY A 77 -15.90 25.20 1.73
N THR A 78 -15.00 25.93 2.37
CA THR A 78 -13.98 25.41 3.29
C THR A 78 -14.38 25.75 4.72
N TYR A 79 -14.16 24.83 5.66
CA TYR A 79 -14.46 25.05 7.07
C TYR A 79 -13.25 24.77 7.94
N VAL A 80 -13.09 25.56 9.01
CA VAL A 80 -12.10 25.32 10.08
C VAL A 80 -12.85 25.18 11.39
N ASN A 81 -12.64 24.06 12.09
CA ASN A 81 -13.29 23.71 13.35
C ASN A 81 -14.83 23.81 13.32
N GLY A 82 -15.43 23.62 12.14
CA GLY A 82 -16.88 23.66 11.93
C GLY A 82 -17.42 25.00 11.42
N GLU A 83 -16.59 26.04 11.39
CA GLU A 83 -16.98 27.37 10.89
C GLU A 83 -16.53 27.57 9.45
N LYS A 84 -17.41 28.13 8.61
CA LYS A 84 -17.10 28.40 7.20
C LYS A 84 -16.15 29.60 7.11
N ILE A 85 -15.07 29.46 6.35
CA ILE A 85 -14.05 30.50 6.19
C ILE A 85 -13.95 30.97 4.74
N GLU A 86 -13.56 32.23 4.56
CA GLU A 86 -12.97 32.71 3.30
C GLU A 86 -11.44 32.69 3.39
N GLN A 87 -10.92 33.11 4.53
CA GLN A 87 -9.51 33.06 4.88
C GLN A 87 -9.36 32.90 6.40
N GLU A 88 -8.41 32.07 6.84
CA GLU A 88 -8.15 31.83 8.27
C GLU A 88 -6.66 31.54 8.51
N THR A 89 -6.12 31.99 9.65
CA THR A 89 -4.75 31.66 10.06
C THR A 89 -4.77 30.41 10.92
N LEU A 90 -4.14 29.34 10.44
CA LEU A 90 -4.18 28.02 11.05
C LEU A 90 -3.32 27.94 12.31
N GLN A 91 -3.88 27.28 13.33
CA GLN A 91 -3.22 26.89 14.56
C GLN A 91 -3.02 25.37 14.62
N ASN A 92 -2.00 24.94 15.38
CA ASN A 92 -1.72 23.53 15.57
C ASN A 92 -2.94 22.79 16.15
N GLY A 93 -3.38 21.73 15.48
CA GLY A 93 -4.55 20.92 15.83
C GLY A 93 -5.85 21.33 15.14
N ASP A 94 -5.87 22.40 14.34
CA ASP A 94 -7.06 22.85 13.62
C ASP A 94 -7.58 21.80 12.64
N LYS A 95 -8.91 21.64 12.62
CA LYS A 95 -9.60 20.68 11.75
C LYS A 95 -10.16 21.40 10.55
N ILE A 96 -9.63 21.10 9.37
CA ILE A 96 -10.04 21.64 8.09
C ILE A 96 -11.01 20.64 7.44
N THR A 97 -12.24 21.07 7.17
CA THR A 97 -13.23 20.25 6.46
C THR A 97 -13.39 20.75 5.02
N ILE A 98 -13.22 19.83 4.07
CA ILE A 98 -13.35 20.08 2.63
C ILE A 98 -14.15 18.94 2.00
N GLY A 99 -15.39 19.21 1.55
CA GLY A 99 -16.30 18.14 1.13
C GLY A 99 -16.66 17.23 2.31
N ASP A 100 -16.53 15.92 2.14
CA ASP A 100 -16.75 14.94 3.22
C ASP A 100 -15.45 14.57 3.97
N HIS A 101 -14.34 15.25 3.69
CA HIS A 101 -13.03 14.96 4.26
C HIS A 101 -12.65 15.94 5.36
N ILE A 102 -12.06 15.40 6.44
CA ILE A 102 -11.51 16.18 7.55
C ILE A 102 -10.00 15.96 7.59
N LEU A 103 -9.26 17.06 7.52
CA LEU A 103 -7.82 17.11 7.68
C LEU A 103 -7.49 17.85 8.97
N ARG A 104 -6.41 17.47 9.64
CA ARG A 104 -5.86 18.23 10.77
C ARG A 104 -4.57 18.91 10.34
N PHE A 105 -4.44 20.19 10.64
CA PHE A 105 -3.18 20.92 10.49
C PHE A 105 -2.33 20.72 11.74
N ASP A 106 -1.13 20.15 11.57
CA ASP A 106 -0.20 19.92 12.67
C ASP A 106 1.15 20.61 12.39
N LEU A 107 1.75 21.13 13.45
CA LEU A 107 3.13 21.57 13.51
C LEU A 107 3.92 20.48 14.24
N LEU A 108 4.62 19.64 13.49
CA LEU A 108 5.25 18.42 13.99
C LEU A 108 6.72 18.63 14.25
N ASP A 109 7.19 18.24 15.44
CA ASP A 109 8.62 18.12 15.68
C ASP A 109 9.21 16.79 15.14
N GLU A 110 10.45 16.47 15.48
CA GLU A 110 11.07 15.20 15.07
C GLU A 110 10.45 13.98 15.77
N ILE A 111 10.08 14.12 17.04
CA ILE A 111 9.46 13.07 17.84
C ILE A 111 8.06 12.77 17.32
N ASP A 112 7.27 13.81 17.02
CA ASP A 112 5.93 13.69 16.45
C ASP A 112 5.95 12.97 15.10
N ARG A 113 6.92 13.32 14.23
CA ARG A 113 7.08 12.67 12.94
C ARG A 113 7.45 11.20 13.09
N GLU A 114 8.33 10.86 14.03
CA GLU A 114 8.66 9.47 14.31
C GLU A 114 7.45 8.70 14.86
N TYR A 115 6.70 9.31 15.77
CA TYR A 115 5.47 8.71 16.31
C TYR A 115 4.42 8.47 15.20
N GLN A 116 4.24 9.42 14.29
CA GLN A 116 3.34 9.25 13.15
C GLN A 116 3.81 8.19 12.15
N ARG A 117 5.12 8.08 11.90
CA ARG A 117 5.67 6.97 11.09
C ARG A 117 5.37 5.62 11.73
N GLN A 118 5.47 5.51 13.05
CA GLN A 118 5.12 4.28 13.77
C GLN A 118 3.64 3.95 13.65
N ILE A 119 2.75 4.94 13.85
CA ILE A 119 1.30 4.76 13.65
C ILE A 119 1.02 4.30 12.21
N HIS A 120 1.61 4.97 11.22
CA HIS A 120 1.43 4.60 9.82
C HIS A 120 1.88 3.15 9.59
N ARG A 121 3.04 2.75 10.11
CA ARG A 121 3.53 1.38 9.97
C ARG A 121 2.55 0.34 10.51
N LEU A 122 1.93 0.60 11.66
CA LEU A 122 0.91 -0.26 12.29
C LEU A 122 -0.38 -0.36 11.46
N ILE A 123 -0.72 0.67 10.68
CA ILE A 123 -1.90 0.66 9.80
C ILE A 123 -1.57 -0.03 8.48
N SER A 124 -0.36 0.20 7.97
CA SER A 124 0.04 -0.23 6.63
C SER A 124 0.51 -1.66 6.55
N HIS A 125 0.92 -2.26 7.67
CA HIS A 125 1.46 -3.62 7.70
C HIS A 125 0.61 -4.55 8.55
N ASP A 126 0.60 -5.83 8.19
CA ASP A 126 0.04 -6.90 8.99
C ASP A 126 0.99 -7.24 10.15
N ASP A 127 0.48 -7.19 11.38
CA ASP A 127 1.28 -7.38 12.60
C ASP A 127 1.94 -8.76 12.69
N LEU A 128 1.36 -9.78 12.04
CA LEU A 128 1.88 -11.16 12.12
C LEU A 128 3.03 -11.39 11.15
N THR A 129 2.89 -10.91 9.92
CA THR A 129 3.82 -11.22 8.82
C THR A 129 4.78 -10.09 8.51
N GLY A 130 4.49 -8.87 8.96
CA GLY A 130 5.24 -7.67 8.62
C GLY A 130 5.12 -7.23 7.16
N LEU A 131 4.32 -7.93 6.36
CA LEU A 131 3.96 -7.54 4.99
C LEU A 131 2.93 -6.40 5.00
N LEU A 132 2.63 -5.81 3.84
CA LEU A 132 1.55 -4.84 3.75
C LEU A 132 0.21 -5.46 4.17
N SER A 133 -0.66 -4.63 4.74
CA SER A 133 -2.07 -4.97 4.91
C SER A 133 -2.77 -4.95 3.56
N SER A 134 -3.84 -5.73 3.40
CA SER A 134 -4.68 -5.75 2.20
C SER A 134 -5.12 -4.34 1.76
N ARG A 135 -5.44 -3.47 2.72
CA ARG A 135 -5.80 -2.08 2.45
C ARG A 135 -4.65 -1.29 1.84
N SER A 136 -3.45 -1.42 2.38
CA SER A 136 -2.26 -0.75 1.85
C SER A 136 -1.88 -1.28 0.48
N PHE A 137 -1.99 -2.59 0.26
CA PHE A 137 -1.76 -3.21 -1.03
C PHE A 137 -2.60 -2.57 -2.15
N PHE A 138 -3.92 -2.42 -1.94
CA PHE A 138 -4.79 -1.78 -2.93
C PHE A 138 -4.46 -0.30 -3.15
N SER A 139 -4.10 0.43 -2.09
CA SER A 139 -3.71 1.84 -2.19
C SER A 139 -2.47 2.00 -3.07
N GLU A 140 -1.43 1.21 -2.82
CA GLU A 140 -0.19 1.23 -3.59
C GLU A 140 -0.41 0.72 -5.02
N LEU A 141 -1.16 -0.36 -5.21
CA LEU A 141 -1.46 -0.91 -6.53
C LEU A 141 -2.14 0.11 -7.45
N ARG A 142 -3.09 0.91 -6.92
CA ARG A 142 -3.75 1.97 -7.72
C ARG A 142 -2.79 3.09 -8.10
N LEU A 143 -1.88 3.45 -7.20
CA LEU A 143 -0.86 4.45 -7.47
C LEU A 143 0.09 3.96 -8.57
N GLU A 144 0.53 2.71 -8.49
CA GLU A 144 1.40 2.10 -9.48
C GLU A 144 0.71 1.90 -10.83
N ALA A 145 -0.57 1.49 -10.86
CA ALA A 145 -1.35 1.45 -12.09
C ALA A 145 -1.43 2.81 -12.80
N ALA A 146 -1.61 3.89 -12.04
CA ALA A 146 -1.61 5.24 -12.61
C ALA A 146 -0.23 5.66 -13.15
N ARG A 147 0.86 5.28 -12.47
CA ARG A 147 2.24 5.52 -12.92
C ARG A 147 2.58 4.71 -14.16
N ALA A 148 2.33 3.41 -14.14
CA ALA A 148 2.57 2.49 -15.23
C ALA A 148 1.83 2.89 -16.50
N LYS A 149 0.56 3.31 -16.38
CA LYS A 149 -0.23 3.85 -17.51
C LYS A 149 0.41 5.08 -18.14
N LYS A 150 0.92 6.00 -17.31
CA LYS A 150 1.55 7.25 -17.78
C LYS A 150 2.88 6.98 -18.47
N ASP A 151 3.68 6.08 -17.91
CA ASP A 151 5.05 5.82 -18.35
C ASP A 151 5.15 4.69 -19.39
N GLY A 152 4.02 4.04 -19.72
CA GLY A 152 3.97 2.92 -20.66
C GLY A 152 4.71 1.68 -20.14
N ARG A 153 4.68 1.45 -18.82
CA ARG A 153 5.35 0.33 -18.16
C ARG A 153 4.37 -0.79 -17.85
N SER A 154 4.90 -2.00 -17.73
CA SER A 154 4.16 -3.19 -17.33
C SER A 154 4.50 -3.58 -15.89
N PHE A 155 3.52 -4.17 -15.19
CA PHE A 155 3.71 -4.82 -13.91
C PHE A 155 2.79 -6.03 -13.85
N CYS A 156 3.03 -6.94 -12.91
CA CYS A 156 2.19 -8.12 -12.73
C CYS A 156 1.65 -8.21 -11.30
N VAL A 157 0.47 -8.79 -11.13
CA VAL A 157 -0.15 -9.06 -9.83
C VAL A 157 -0.15 -10.56 -9.57
N LEU A 158 0.22 -10.94 -8.36
CA LEU A 158 0.21 -12.31 -7.87
C LEU A 158 -0.82 -12.43 -6.75
N MET A 159 -1.70 -13.43 -6.85
CA MET A 159 -2.58 -13.87 -5.77
C MET A 159 -2.14 -15.25 -5.33
N MET A 160 -1.99 -15.45 -4.01
CA MET A 160 -1.36 -16.64 -3.45
C MET A 160 -2.17 -17.15 -2.26
N ASP A 161 -2.28 -18.47 -2.13
CA ASP A 161 -2.97 -19.08 -0.99
C ASP A 161 -2.32 -20.41 -0.60
N ILE A 162 -2.18 -20.59 0.70
CA ILE A 162 -1.51 -21.76 1.29
C ILE A 162 -2.41 -22.99 1.16
N ASP A 163 -1.87 -24.01 0.51
CA ASP A 163 -2.59 -25.24 0.29
C ASP A 163 -2.84 -25.98 1.61
N HIS A 164 -4.11 -26.30 1.86
CA HIS A 164 -4.54 -27.08 3.03
C HIS A 164 -4.17 -26.45 4.37
N PHE A 165 -4.07 -25.11 4.48
CA PHE A 165 -3.67 -24.44 5.72
C PHE A 165 -4.54 -24.79 6.94
N LYS A 166 -5.84 -25.01 6.74
CA LYS A 166 -6.73 -25.51 7.79
C LYS A 166 -6.20 -26.80 8.46
N LEU A 167 -5.62 -27.72 7.69
CA LEU A 167 -5.03 -28.96 8.22
C LEU A 167 -3.84 -28.68 9.16
N VAL A 168 -3.05 -27.64 8.89
CA VAL A 168 -1.97 -27.21 9.78
C VAL A 168 -2.54 -26.76 11.13
N ASN A 169 -3.57 -25.93 11.11
CA ASN A 169 -4.25 -25.49 12.33
C ASN A 169 -4.88 -26.66 13.10
N ASP A 170 -5.55 -27.56 12.39
CA ASP A 170 -6.24 -28.70 13.01
C ASP A 170 -5.24 -29.72 13.60
N THR A 171 -4.06 -29.87 12.99
CA THR A 171 -3.03 -30.85 13.41
C THR A 171 -2.07 -30.29 14.47
N TYR A 172 -1.65 -29.04 14.33
CA TYR A 172 -0.59 -28.44 15.15
C TYR A 172 -1.04 -27.27 16.01
N GLY A 173 -2.29 -26.83 15.87
CA GLY A 173 -2.87 -25.71 16.60
C GLY A 173 -2.52 -24.35 15.98
N HIS A 174 -3.34 -23.35 16.33
CA HIS A 174 -3.23 -21.99 15.78
C HIS A 174 -1.89 -21.30 16.01
N LEU A 175 -1.17 -21.61 17.10
CA LEU A 175 0.16 -21.02 17.32
C LEU A 175 1.16 -21.45 16.24
N THR A 176 1.10 -22.72 15.81
CA THR A 176 1.92 -23.22 14.70
C THR A 176 1.44 -22.64 13.37
N GLY A 177 0.12 -22.50 13.17
CA GLY A 177 -0.43 -21.83 12.00
C GLY A 177 0.06 -20.39 11.87
N SER A 178 -0.03 -19.60 12.94
CA SER A 178 0.48 -18.23 12.98
C SER A 178 1.98 -18.17 12.69
N LYS A 179 2.78 -19.09 13.27
CA LYS A 179 4.21 -19.15 12.99
C LYS A 179 4.50 -19.50 11.52
N THR A 180 3.72 -20.41 10.94
CA THR A 180 3.83 -20.78 9.52
C THR A 180 3.54 -19.57 8.62
N LEU A 181 2.52 -18.76 8.94
CA LEU A 181 2.20 -17.53 8.19
C LEU A 181 3.32 -16.49 8.29
N GLU A 182 3.89 -16.29 9.49
CA GLU A 182 5.03 -15.40 9.72
C GLU A 182 6.23 -15.82 8.86
N GLU A 183 6.59 -17.11 8.88
CA GLU A 183 7.69 -17.66 8.08
C GLU A 183 7.43 -17.50 6.57
N ILE A 184 6.20 -17.75 6.10
CA ILE A 184 5.82 -17.56 4.69
C ILE A 184 5.95 -16.09 4.28
N GLY A 185 5.51 -15.15 5.13
CA GLY A 185 5.69 -13.73 4.86
C GLY A 185 7.17 -13.37 4.65
N GLY A 186 8.05 -13.92 5.49
CA GLY A 186 9.50 -13.80 5.35
C GLY A 186 10.06 -14.41 4.06
N LEU A 187 9.55 -15.56 3.64
CA LEU A 187 9.97 -16.20 2.38
C LEU A 187 9.53 -15.38 1.15
N ILE A 188 8.29 -14.87 1.16
CA ILE A 188 7.77 -14.04 0.06
C ILE A 188 8.61 -12.76 -0.08
N ILE A 189 8.88 -12.04 1.02
CA ILE A 189 9.63 -10.78 0.94
C ILE A 189 11.07 -11.00 0.42
N ASN A 190 11.71 -12.12 0.79
CA ASN A 190 13.04 -12.48 0.29
C ASN A 190 13.04 -12.89 -1.19
N CYS A 191 11.88 -13.29 -1.72
CA CYS A 191 11.72 -13.69 -3.11
C CYS A 191 11.28 -12.54 -4.02
N VAL A 192 10.88 -11.39 -3.49
CA VAL A 192 10.57 -10.20 -4.30
C VAL A 192 11.72 -9.20 -4.23
N ARG A 193 11.80 -8.26 -5.17
CA ARG A 193 12.87 -7.26 -5.22
C ARG A 193 12.52 -6.04 -4.39
N ASN A 194 13.53 -5.24 -4.09
CA ASN A 194 13.31 -3.88 -3.60
C ASN A 194 12.48 -3.11 -4.63
N GLY A 195 11.38 -2.49 -4.18
CA GLY A 195 10.43 -1.79 -5.04
C GLY A 195 9.20 -2.62 -5.42
N ASP A 196 9.30 -3.96 -5.43
CA ASP A 196 8.11 -4.81 -5.43
C ASP A 196 7.37 -4.67 -4.09
N ALA A 197 6.08 -5.01 -4.07
CA ALA A 197 5.30 -5.05 -2.84
C ALA A 197 4.71 -6.43 -2.62
N ALA A 198 4.64 -6.83 -1.35
CA ALA A 198 3.97 -8.04 -0.89
C ALA A 198 3.08 -7.72 0.31
N ALA A 199 1.93 -8.40 0.37
CA ALA A 199 0.89 -8.15 1.33
C ALA A 199 0.29 -9.45 1.87
N ARG A 200 -0.20 -9.41 3.11
CA ARG A 200 -1.16 -10.40 3.59
C ARG A 200 -2.56 -9.91 3.24
N PHE A 201 -3.20 -10.63 2.33
CA PHE A 201 -4.46 -10.21 1.72
C PHE A 201 -5.66 -10.54 2.62
N GLY A 202 -5.63 -11.69 3.30
CA GLY A 202 -6.63 -12.09 4.29
C GLY A 202 -6.42 -13.53 4.76
N GLY A 203 -6.54 -13.80 6.06
CA GLY A 203 -6.40 -15.16 6.59
C GLY A 203 -5.05 -15.82 6.22
N GLU A 204 -5.10 -16.76 5.27
CA GLU A 204 -3.96 -17.50 4.69
C GLU A 204 -3.59 -17.08 3.25
N GLU A 205 -4.20 -16.02 2.75
CA GLU A 205 -4.00 -15.45 1.43
C GLU A 205 -2.96 -14.32 1.45
N PHE A 206 -2.13 -14.31 0.43
CA PHE A 206 -1.09 -13.33 0.19
C PHE A 206 -1.24 -12.73 -1.20
N ALA A 207 -0.77 -11.51 -1.39
CA ALA A 207 -0.72 -10.85 -2.67
C ALA A 207 0.63 -10.19 -2.89
N ALA A 208 1.03 -10.01 -4.14
CA ALA A 208 2.18 -9.21 -4.50
C ALA A 208 1.95 -8.49 -5.82
N PHE A 209 2.64 -7.37 -6.05
CA PHE A 209 2.80 -6.83 -7.39
C PHE A 209 4.27 -6.62 -7.70
N LEU A 210 4.65 -6.99 -8.92
CA LEU A 210 6.02 -6.99 -9.42
C LEU A 210 6.17 -5.88 -10.43
N LEU A 211 6.96 -4.86 -10.09
CA LEU A 211 7.17 -3.70 -10.95
C LEU A 211 8.12 -4.05 -12.11
N ASP A 212 7.94 -3.34 -13.22
CA ASP A 212 8.74 -3.48 -14.44
C ASP A 212 8.90 -4.96 -14.86
N ALA A 213 7.79 -5.69 -14.83
CA ALA A 213 7.73 -7.14 -15.04
C ALA A 213 6.67 -7.51 -16.09
N GLU A 214 7.09 -8.27 -17.08
CA GLU A 214 6.20 -9.00 -18.00
C GLU A 214 5.71 -10.31 -17.38
N ILE A 215 4.63 -10.88 -17.91
CA ILE A 215 3.99 -12.08 -17.34
C ILE A 215 4.97 -13.25 -17.17
N ALA A 216 5.88 -13.46 -18.12
CA ALA A 216 6.85 -14.55 -18.06
C ALA A 216 7.87 -14.35 -16.91
N GLN A 217 8.31 -13.11 -16.66
CA GLN A 217 9.16 -12.79 -15.52
C GLN A 217 8.43 -12.97 -14.19
N ALA A 218 7.14 -12.61 -14.16
CA ALA A 218 6.30 -12.79 -13.00
C ALA A 218 6.06 -14.27 -12.68
N VAL A 219 5.84 -15.11 -13.69
CA VAL A 219 5.73 -16.57 -13.52
C VAL A 219 7.04 -17.16 -12.96
N VAL A 220 8.21 -16.72 -13.44
CA VAL A 220 9.50 -17.15 -12.87
C VAL A 220 9.64 -16.76 -11.39
N ALA A 221 9.25 -15.53 -11.03
CA ALA A 221 9.26 -15.07 -9.65
C ALA A 221 8.27 -15.85 -8.77
N ALA A 222 7.07 -16.12 -9.28
CA ALA A 222 6.06 -16.93 -8.61
C ALA A 222 6.54 -18.38 -8.40
N GLU A 223 7.17 -19.00 -9.39
CA GLU A 223 7.73 -20.36 -9.26
C GLU A 223 8.87 -20.43 -8.23
N ARG A 224 9.66 -19.37 -8.13
CA ARG A 224 10.65 -19.23 -7.06
C ARG A 224 9.98 -19.20 -5.69
N ILE A 225 8.99 -18.32 -5.48
CA ILE A 225 8.21 -18.24 -4.23
C ILE A 225 7.64 -19.62 -3.88
N ARG A 226 6.98 -20.26 -4.84
CA ARG A 226 6.36 -21.58 -4.66
C ARG A 226 7.38 -22.63 -4.25
N SER A 227 8.52 -22.69 -4.93
CA SER A 227 9.56 -23.69 -4.68
C SER A 227 10.26 -23.50 -3.34
N GLU A 228 10.56 -22.24 -2.97
CA GLU A 228 11.14 -21.91 -1.67
C GLU A 228 10.20 -22.30 -0.52
N ILE A 229 8.91 -21.96 -0.63
CA ILE A 229 7.90 -22.35 0.37
C ILE A 229 7.78 -23.87 0.45
N ALA A 230 7.72 -24.57 -0.68
CA ALA A 230 7.58 -26.03 -0.69
C ALA A 230 8.81 -26.75 -0.09
N ALA A 231 10.00 -26.15 -0.21
CA ALA A 231 11.25 -26.72 0.30
C ALA A 231 11.53 -26.33 1.77
N HIS A 232 10.86 -25.30 2.31
CA HIS A 232 11.14 -24.78 3.64
C HIS A 232 10.54 -25.67 4.75
N PRO A 233 11.35 -26.11 5.74
CA PRO A 233 10.84 -26.86 6.88
C PRO A 233 10.28 -25.91 7.96
N PHE A 234 8.95 -25.77 8.00
CA PHE A 234 8.25 -24.86 8.90
C PHE A 234 8.26 -25.34 10.35
N SER A 235 8.47 -24.43 11.29
CA SER A 235 8.61 -24.76 12.71
C SER A 235 7.28 -25.08 13.38
N VAL A 236 7.22 -26.17 14.15
CA VAL A 236 6.05 -26.50 14.99
C VAL A 236 6.22 -25.92 16.39
N ILE A 237 5.25 -25.15 16.86
CA ILE A 237 5.26 -24.57 18.21
C ILE A 237 4.54 -25.49 19.20
N ARG A 238 5.31 -26.28 19.97
CA ARG A 238 4.80 -27.15 21.04
C ARG A 238 5.62 -26.99 22.33
N LYS A 239 4.92 -26.92 23.48
CA LYS A 239 5.52 -26.71 24.83
C LYS A 239 6.54 -27.76 25.26
N SER A 240 6.59 -28.95 24.64
CA SER A 240 7.29 -30.13 25.16
C SER A 240 8.28 -30.79 24.21
N LYS A 241 8.42 -30.31 22.97
CA LYS A 241 9.39 -30.85 21.99
C LYS A 241 9.95 -29.73 21.10
N PRO A 242 11.16 -29.23 21.37
CA PRO A 242 11.83 -28.36 20.42
C PRO A 242 12.31 -29.21 19.24
N SER A 243 12.08 -28.76 18.00
CA SER A 243 12.58 -29.32 16.70
C SER A 243 11.64 -30.21 15.87
N GLU A 244 10.31 -30.18 16.06
CA GLU A 244 9.40 -30.77 15.07
C GLU A 244 9.16 -29.76 13.92
N THR A 245 9.18 -30.23 12.67
CA THR A 245 8.92 -29.41 11.48
C THR A 245 7.82 -30.01 10.61
N HIS A 246 7.14 -29.17 9.83
CA HIS A 246 6.16 -29.59 8.83
C HIS A 246 6.41 -28.89 7.49
N HIS A 247 5.71 -29.32 6.44
CA HIS A 247 5.80 -28.72 5.10
C HIS A 247 4.42 -28.33 4.62
N VAL A 248 4.34 -27.20 3.94
CA VAL A 248 3.15 -26.73 3.23
C VAL A 248 3.54 -26.35 1.82
N THR A 249 2.55 -26.30 0.93
CA THR A 249 2.72 -25.77 -0.41
C THR A 249 1.82 -24.54 -0.60
N ILE A 250 2.04 -23.81 -1.68
CA ILE A 250 1.26 -22.63 -2.02
C ILE A 250 0.82 -22.74 -3.48
N SER A 251 -0.41 -22.31 -3.76
CA SER A 251 -0.88 -22.12 -5.12
C SER A 251 -0.82 -20.63 -5.46
N ILE A 252 -0.48 -20.29 -6.71
CA ILE A 252 -0.27 -18.90 -7.13
C ILE A 252 -0.97 -18.63 -8.47
N GLY A 253 -1.73 -17.56 -8.53
CA GLY A 253 -2.30 -16.99 -9.75
C GLY A 253 -1.59 -15.71 -10.16
N VAL A 254 -1.41 -15.49 -11.46
CA VAL A 254 -0.68 -14.32 -12.00
C VAL A 254 -1.52 -13.61 -13.06
N SER A 255 -1.57 -12.27 -13.03
CA SER A 255 -2.11 -11.41 -14.09
C SER A 255 -1.13 -10.28 -14.43
N SER A 256 -1.29 -9.65 -15.59
CA SER A 256 -0.38 -8.63 -16.10
C SER A 256 -1.09 -7.35 -16.54
N PHE A 257 -0.56 -6.22 -16.09
CA PHE A 257 -0.89 -4.88 -16.59
C PHE A 257 0.03 -4.52 -17.76
N PRO A 258 -0.49 -3.91 -18.85
CA PRO A 258 -1.90 -3.67 -19.14
C PRO A 258 -2.56 -4.81 -19.94
N ASP A 259 -1.83 -5.88 -20.25
CA ASP A 259 -2.23 -6.93 -21.20
C ASP A 259 -3.54 -7.63 -20.83
N ASP A 260 -3.69 -8.00 -19.55
CA ASP A 260 -4.90 -8.67 -19.06
C ASP A 260 -5.99 -7.64 -18.70
N SER A 261 -5.62 -6.58 -17.98
CA SER A 261 -6.49 -5.42 -17.74
C SER A 261 -5.67 -4.16 -17.40
N SER A 262 -6.30 -3.00 -17.62
CA SER A 262 -5.79 -1.69 -17.18
C SER A 262 -6.45 -1.17 -15.89
N ASP A 263 -7.40 -1.93 -15.33
CA ASP A 263 -8.00 -1.66 -14.03
C ASP A 263 -7.30 -2.51 -12.94
N PRO A 264 -6.72 -1.90 -11.89
CA PRO A 264 -6.04 -2.62 -10.83
C PRO A 264 -6.94 -3.59 -10.06
N ILE A 265 -8.25 -3.32 -9.94
CA ILE A 265 -9.19 -4.23 -9.26
C ILE A 265 -9.44 -5.46 -10.12
N GLU A 266 -9.70 -5.29 -11.41
CA GLU A 266 -9.89 -6.42 -12.34
C GLU A 266 -8.63 -7.29 -12.42
N LEU A 267 -7.43 -6.70 -12.36
CA LEU A 267 -6.18 -7.48 -12.34
C LEU A 267 -6.09 -8.41 -11.13
N VAL A 268 -6.52 -7.96 -9.95
CA VAL A 268 -6.57 -8.81 -8.75
C VAL A 268 -7.58 -9.94 -8.93
N GLU A 269 -8.76 -9.65 -9.49
CA GLU A 269 -9.79 -10.67 -9.77
C GLU A 269 -9.33 -11.71 -10.82
N MET A 270 -8.57 -11.28 -11.82
CA MET A 270 -7.97 -12.15 -12.82
C MET A 270 -6.87 -13.04 -12.22
N ALA A 271 -6.00 -12.48 -11.37
CA ALA A 271 -5.01 -13.27 -10.64
C ALA A 271 -5.67 -14.26 -9.68
N ASP A 272 -6.74 -13.88 -8.98
CA ASP A 272 -7.51 -14.79 -8.13
C ASP A 272 -8.19 -15.92 -8.94
N SER A 273 -8.74 -15.60 -10.11
CA SER A 273 -9.28 -16.61 -11.03
C SER A 273 -8.22 -17.61 -11.49
N ALA A 274 -6.99 -17.15 -11.72
CA ALA A 274 -5.85 -18.00 -12.05
C ALA A 274 -5.40 -18.84 -10.84
N LEU A 275 -5.41 -18.27 -9.63
CA LEU A 275 -5.14 -18.99 -8.38
C LEU A 275 -6.16 -20.11 -8.15
N TYR A 276 -7.43 -19.84 -8.41
CA TYR A 276 -8.49 -20.84 -8.34
C TYR A 276 -8.24 -22.00 -9.33
N ARG A 277 -7.78 -21.68 -10.55
CA ARG A 277 -7.34 -22.69 -11.53
C ARG A 277 -6.18 -23.53 -10.99
N ALA A 278 -5.15 -22.90 -10.44
CA ALA A 278 -4.02 -23.60 -9.81
C ALA A 278 -4.47 -24.59 -8.73
N LYS A 279 -5.40 -24.17 -7.86
CA LYS A 279 -5.98 -25.04 -6.82
C LYS A 279 -6.77 -26.22 -7.39
N ARG A 280 -7.53 -26.01 -8.47
CA ARG A 280 -8.34 -27.06 -9.11
C ARG A 280 -7.50 -28.09 -9.87
N GLU A 281 -6.37 -27.68 -10.43
CA GLU A 281 -5.54 -28.55 -11.24
C GLU A 281 -4.53 -29.37 -10.43
N GLY A 282 -4.59 -29.29 -9.09
CA GLY A 282 -3.79 -30.13 -8.21
C GLY A 282 -2.94 -29.38 -7.20
N ARG A 283 -3.14 -28.06 -7.06
CA ARG A 283 -2.41 -27.21 -6.10
C ARG A 283 -0.90 -27.20 -6.36
N ASN A 284 -0.13 -26.57 -5.47
CA ASN A 284 1.33 -26.46 -5.54
C ASN A 284 1.82 -26.11 -6.95
N ARG A 285 1.25 -25.05 -7.53
CA ARG A 285 1.59 -24.62 -8.89
C ARG A 285 1.31 -23.14 -9.10
N VAL A 286 1.93 -22.60 -10.13
CA VAL A 286 1.64 -21.28 -10.67
C VAL A 286 0.69 -21.43 -11.86
N SER A 287 -0.26 -20.50 -11.99
CA SER A 287 -1.10 -20.36 -13.18
C SER A 287 -1.19 -18.90 -13.56
N ALA A 288 -0.89 -18.57 -14.82
CA ALA A 288 -1.18 -17.26 -15.37
C ALA A 288 -2.66 -17.19 -15.82
N TYR A 289 -3.24 -16.00 -15.78
CA TYR A 289 -4.62 -15.76 -16.20
C TYR A 289 -4.79 -16.09 -17.69
N ARG A 290 -3.94 -15.47 -18.53
CA ARG A 290 -3.76 -15.80 -19.94
C ARG A 290 -2.71 -16.86 -20.17
N ASP A 291 -2.85 -17.58 -21.29
CA ASP A 291 -1.83 -18.51 -21.74
C ASP A 291 -0.58 -17.75 -22.19
N LEU A 292 0.60 -18.27 -21.84
CA LEU A 292 1.88 -17.76 -22.33
C LEU A 292 2.18 -18.41 -23.68
N THR A 293 2.64 -17.60 -24.62
CA THR A 293 3.13 -18.09 -25.91
C THR A 293 4.46 -18.83 -25.73
N PRO A 294 4.81 -19.77 -26.64
CA PRO A 294 6.11 -20.43 -26.61
C PRO A 294 7.30 -19.44 -26.70
N GLU A 295 7.10 -18.29 -27.33
CA GLU A 295 8.12 -17.24 -27.45
C GLU A 295 8.38 -16.54 -26.10
N GLU A 296 7.32 -16.20 -25.36
CA GLU A 296 7.42 -15.63 -24.01
C GLU A 296 8.13 -16.58 -23.04
N LEU A 297 7.84 -17.89 -23.13
CA LEU A 297 8.45 -18.92 -22.28
C LEU A 297 9.93 -19.19 -22.59
N ASN A 298 10.32 -19.10 -23.87
CA ASN A 298 11.68 -19.42 -24.32
C ASN A 298 12.56 -18.17 -24.51
N SER A 299 12.02 -16.98 -24.32
CA SER A 299 12.80 -15.76 -24.36
C SER A 299 13.81 -15.77 -23.21
N ASN A 300 15.07 -15.42 -23.51
CA ASN A 300 16.02 -15.04 -22.46
C ASN A 300 15.51 -13.74 -21.87
N LEU A 301 14.62 -13.85 -20.89
CA LEU A 301 14.02 -12.70 -20.24
C LEU A 301 15.15 -11.89 -19.61
N PRO A 302 15.38 -10.63 -20.03
CA PRO A 302 16.35 -9.80 -19.36
C PRO A 302 15.96 -9.74 -17.88
N PRO A 303 16.94 -9.63 -16.96
CA PRO A 303 16.61 -9.38 -15.57
C PRO A 303 15.69 -8.16 -15.50
N ARG A 304 14.67 -8.19 -14.64
CA ARG A 304 13.87 -6.99 -14.33
C ARG A 304 14.84 -5.84 -14.02
N ARG A 305 14.51 -4.61 -14.42
CA ARG A 305 15.41 -3.48 -14.12
C ARG A 305 15.38 -3.23 -12.61
N ASP A 306 16.56 -3.07 -12.01
CA ASP A 306 16.69 -2.68 -10.60
C ASP A 306 16.42 -1.18 -10.41
#